data_AF-A0A8R1HTX4-F1
#
_entry.id   AF-A0A8R1HTX4-F1
#
_cell.length_a   1.000
_cell.length_b   1.000
_cell.length_c   1.000
_cell.angle_alpha   90.00
_cell.angle_beta   90.00
_cell.angle_gamma   90.00
#
_symmetry.space_group_name_H-M   'P 1'
#
loop_
_entity.id
_entity.type
_entity.pdbx_description
1 polymer ?
#
loop_
_entity_poly.entity_id
_entity_poly.type
_entity_poly.pdbx_seq_one_letter_code
_entity_poly.pdbx_strand_id
1 'polypeptide(L)'
;MDSTALKLFLTQQQEAHKEQLVFLQQQQEKLLETILKKIGTQTDHTSILNSLNGRIATFKYNSEDGETFDRWFGRYEDVIKVDGAQLDDASKTRLLVTKLDKHEAEQFRNHILPKMPAEVNFEDTVAMLKKLFN
;
A
#
# COMPACT_ATOMS: atom_id res chain seq x y z
N MET A 1 37.16 -2.35 55.11
CA MET A 1 36.66 -1.83 53.81
C MET A 1 36.42 -0.34 53.98
N ASP A 2 36.95 0.48 53.09
CA ASP A 2 36.85 1.94 53.16
C ASP A 2 35.40 2.38 52.94
N SER A 3 34.86 3.22 53.85
CA SER A 3 33.48 3.70 53.80
C SER A 3 33.17 4.43 52.48
N THR A 4 34.19 5.06 51.89
CA THR A 4 34.10 5.79 50.63
C THR A 4 33.88 4.84 49.46
N ALA A 5 34.61 3.72 49.42
CA ALA A 5 34.49 2.71 48.37
C ALA A 5 33.12 2.03 48.39
N LEU A 6 32.57 1.79 49.58
CA LEU A 6 31.27 1.15 49.73
C LEU A 6 30.11 2.08 49.31
N LYS A 7 30.21 3.38 49.60
CA LYS A 7 29.27 4.39 49.08
C LYS A 7 29.34 4.50 47.56
N LEU A 8 30.55 4.54 47.00
CA LEU A 8 30.75 4.63 45.56
C LEU A 8 30.11 3.46 44.82
N PHE A 9 30.27 2.23 45.33
CA PHE A 9 29.64 1.05 44.76
C PHE A 9 28.11 1.10 44.80
N LEU A 10 27.54 1.56 45.93
CA LEU A 10 26.08 1.69 46.07
C LEU A 10 25.50 2.73 45.10
N THR A 11 26.17 3.87 44.95
CA THR A 11 25.79 4.93 44.01
C THR A 11 25.86 4.41 42.58
N GLN A 12 26.95 3.73 42.21
CA GLN A 12 27.13 3.18 40.87
C GLN A 12 26.08 2.10 40.54
N GLN A 13 25.74 1.22 41.50
CA GLN A 13 24.67 0.24 41.32
C GLN A 13 23.32 0.93 41.09
N GLN A 14 23.04 2.00 41.84
CA GLN A 14 21.80 2.75 41.72
C GLN A 14 21.70 3.49 40.37
N GLU A 15 22.81 4.05 39.87
CA GLU A 15 22.89 4.70 38.55
C GLU A 15 22.66 3.69 37.43
N ALA A 16 23.36 2.54 37.45
CA ALA A 16 23.19 1.51 36.44
C ALA A 16 21.74 0.99 36.36
N HIS A 17 21.07 0.84 37.51
CA HIS A 17 19.66 0.45 37.56
C HIS A 17 18.74 1.52 36.94
N LYS A 18 19.02 2.81 37.20
CA LYS A 18 18.27 3.91 36.57
C LYS A 18 18.47 3.96 35.06
N GLU A 19 19.71 3.78 34.59
CA GLU A 19 20.02 3.74 33.15
C GLU A 19 19.30 2.58 32.46
N GLN A 20 19.21 1.41 33.08
CA GLN A 20 18.43 0.28 32.54
C GLN A 20 16.95 0.62 32.39
N LEU A 21 16.35 1.33 33.36
CA LEU A 21 14.95 1.77 33.27
C LEU A 21 14.74 2.79 32.14
N VAL A 22 15.65 3.76 31.99
CA VAL A 22 15.59 4.75 30.92
C VAL A 22 15.77 4.10 29.55
N PHE A 23 16.69 3.15 29.43
CA PHE A 23 16.88 2.39 28.20
C PHE A 23 15.62 1.61 27.83
N LEU A 24 15.00 0.92 28.79
CA LEU A 24 13.75 0.19 28.57
C LEU A 24 12.60 1.13 28.17
N GLN A 25 12.52 2.32 28.78
CA GLN A 25 11.55 3.34 28.41
C GLN A 25 11.77 3.80 26.95
N GLN A 26 13.00 4.14 26.57
CA GLN A 26 13.32 4.55 25.19
C GLN A 26 13.01 3.45 24.16
N GLN A 27 13.25 2.17 24.50
CA GLN A 27 12.87 1.06 23.64
C GLN A 27 11.35 0.99 23.43
N GLN A 28 10.55 1.21 24.49
CA GLN A 28 9.09 1.25 24.38
C GLN A 28 8.60 2.44 23.54
N GLU A 29 9.16 3.63 23.75
CA GLU A 29 8.80 4.83 22.96
C GLU A 29 9.11 4.64 21.48
N LYS A 30 10.29 4.09 21.15
CA LYS A 30 10.67 3.81 19.76
C LYS A 30 9.78 2.74 19.11
N LEU A 31 9.36 1.73 19.87
CA LEU A 31 8.41 0.72 19.40
C LEU A 31 7.05 1.36 19.11
N LEU A 32 6.54 2.20 20.02
CA LEU A 32 5.26 2.89 19.85
C LEU A 32 5.28 3.81 18.62
N GLU A 33 6.34 4.60 18.43
CA GLU A 33 6.49 5.46 17.25
C GLU A 33 6.47 4.64 15.95
N THR A 34 7.17 3.51 15.93
CA THR A 34 7.20 2.61 14.77
C THR A 34 5.83 2.02 14.47
N ILE A 35 5.09 1.60 15.51
CA ILE A 35 3.74 1.06 15.37
C ILE A 35 2.78 2.15 14.85
N LEU A 36 2.78 3.34 15.45
CA LEU A 36 1.90 4.45 15.03
C LEU A 36 2.15 4.86 13.59
N LYS A 37 3.42 4.96 13.17
CA LYS A 37 3.77 5.28 11.79
C LYS A 37 3.25 4.21 10.82
N LYS A 38 3.38 2.93 11.17
CA LYS A 38 2.93 1.83 10.33
C LYS A 38 1.40 1.76 10.24
N ILE A 39 0.69 1.92 11.37
CA ILE A 39 -0.78 1.92 11.41
C ILE A 39 -1.36 3.10 10.63
N GLY A 40 -0.81 4.32 10.79
CA GLY A 40 -1.24 5.49 10.02
C GLY A 40 -1.19 5.21 8.51
N THR A 41 -0.03 4.76 8.01
CA THR A 41 0.14 4.47 6.58
C THR A 41 -0.79 3.37 6.05
N GLN A 42 -1.06 2.32 6.84
CA GLN A 42 -1.94 1.22 6.41
C GLN A 42 -3.43 1.61 6.40
N THR A 43 -3.84 2.46 7.34
CA THR A 43 -5.20 2.98 7.43
C THR A 43 -5.51 3.90 6.25
N ASP A 44 -4.55 4.76 5.88
CA ASP A 44 -4.65 5.63 4.70
C ASP A 44 -4.75 4.83 3.39
N HIS A 45 -3.90 3.82 3.18
CA HIS A 45 -3.94 2.98 1.97
C HIS A 45 -5.28 2.26 1.77
N THR A 46 -5.81 1.66 2.83
CA THR A 46 -7.09 0.92 2.75
C THR A 46 -8.25 1.88 2.51
N SER A 47 -8.23 3.06 3.14
CA SER A 47 -9.22 4.12 2.94
C SER A 47 -9.22 4.65 1.50
N ILE A 48 -8.03 4.94 0.95
CA ILE A 48 -7.87 5.39 -0.43
C ILE A 48 -8.41 4.35 -1.41
N LEU A 49 -8.02 3.07 -1.24
CA LEU A 49 -8.52 1.98 -2.09
C LEU A 49 -10.04 1.85 -2.02
N ASN A 50 -10.63 1.88 -0.84
CA ASN A 50 -12.09 1.79 -0.68
C ASN A 50 -12.81 2.98 -1.32
N SER A 51 -12.29 4.19 -1.15
CA SER A 51 -12.82 5.40 -1.78
C SER A 51 -12.74 5.34 -3.31
N LEU A 52 -11.61 4.92 -3.87
CA LEU A 52 -11.46 4.71 -5.31
C LEU A 52 -12.41 3.61 -5.82
N ASN A 53 -12.52 2.52 -5.07
CA ASN A 53 -13.39 1.40 -5.44
C ASN A 53 -14.88 1.79 -5.45
N GLY A 54 -15.30 2.76 -4.64
CA GLY A 54 -16.68 3.29 -4.70
C GLY A 54 -16.94 4.23 -5.87
N ARG A 55 -15.91 4.94 -6.37
CA ARG A 55 -16.06 6.00 -7.39
C ARG A 55 -15.85 5.52 -8.81
N ILE A 56 -15.05 4.47 -8.99
CA ILE A 56 -14.74 3.91 -10.30
C ILE A 56 -15.78 2.83 -10.62
N ALA A 57 -16.54 3.00 -11.69
CA ALA A 57 -17.51 1.99 -12.14
C ALA A 57 -16.81 0.76 -12.73
N THR A 58 -17.46 -0.40 -12.67
CA THR A 58 -16.97 -1.62 -13.34
C THR A 58 -16.91 -1.41 -14.86
N PHE A 59 -15.79 -1.78 -15.47
CA PHE A 59 -15.61 -1.80 -16.91
C PHE A 59 -16.22 -3.07 -17.49
N LYS A 60 -17.01 -2.92 -18.55
CA LYS A 60 -17.51 -4.00 -19.38
C LYS A 60 -17.30 -3.59 -20.82
N TYR A 61 -16.62 -4.43 -21.60
CA TYR A 61 -16.35 -4.12 -22.99
C TYR A 61 -17.62 -4.30 -23.83
N ASN A 62 -17.90 -3.30 -24.68
CA ASN A 62 -18.95 -3.39 -25.67
C ASN A 62 -18.58 -2.56 -26.90
N SER A 63 -18.23 -3.25 -27.99
CA SER A 63 -17.83 -2.61 -29.25
C SER A 63 -18.99 -1.90 -29.95
N GLU A 64 -20.22 -2.36 -29.78
CA GLU A 64 -21.40 -1.80 -30.47
C GLU A 64 -21.81 -0.45 -29.85
N ASP A 65 -21.74 -0.35 -28.52
CA ASP A 65 -22.04 0.88 -27.78
C ASP A 65 -20.81 1.81 -27.64
N GLY A 66 -19.65 1.38 -28.14
CA GLY A 66 -18.38 2.13 -28.03
C GLY A 66 -17.91 2.28 -26.58
N GLU A 67 -18.22 1.30 -25.73
CA GLU A 67 -17.69 1.19 -24.37
C GLU A 67 -16.35 0.44 -24.41
N THR A 68 -15.33 1.19 -24.80
CA THR A 68 -13.94 0.76 -24.92
C THR A 68 -13.17 1.08 -23.64
N PHE A 69 -12.06 0.37 -23.42
CA PHE A 69 -11.22 0.61 -22.26
C PHE A 69 -10.58 2.00 -22.30
N ASP A 70 -10.23 2.52 -23.48
CA ASP A 70 -9.69 3.88 -23.59
C ASP A 70 -10.71 4.93 -23.13
N ARG A 71 -11.98 4.79 -23.54
CA ARG A 71 -13.07 5.66 -23.11
C ARG A 71 -13.34 5.55 -21.61
N TRP A 72 -13.40 4.33 -21.08
CA TRP A 72 -13.61 4.11 -19.65
C TRP A 72 -12.44 4.64 -18.82
N PHE A 73 -11.21 4.34 -19.22
CA PHE A 73 -10.00 4.77 -18.53
C PHE A 73 -9.88 6.29 -18.57
N GLY A 74 -10.16 6.95 -19.70
CA GLY A 74 -10.15 8.41 -19.79
C GLY A 74 -11.12 9.10 -18.83
N ARG A 75 -12.23 8.45 -18.43
CA ARG A 75 -13.16 8.99 -17.40
C ARG A 75 -12.58 8.92 -15.98
N TYR A 76 -11.70 7.96 -15.71
CA TYR A 76 -11.21 7.65 -14.35
C TYR A 76 -9.69 7.79 -14.19
N GLU A 77 -8.95 8.13 -15.24
CA GLU A 77 -7.48 8.19 -15.25
C GLU A 77 -6.99 9.16 -14.18
N ASP A 78 -7.56 10.36 -14.12
CA ASP A 78 -7.22 11.38 -13.14
C ASP A 78 -7.52 10.91 -11.71
N VAL A 79 -8.69 10.28 -11.50
CA VAL A 79 -9.08 9.69 -10.21
C VAL A 79 -8.08 8.63 -9.75
N ILE A 80 -7.59 7.79 -10.66
CA ILE A 80 -6.62 6.73 -10.32
C ILE A 80 -5.22 7.32 -10.09
N LYS A 81 -4.78 8.26 -10.93
CA LYS A 81 -3.42 8.83 -10.88
C LYS A 81 -3.23 9.86 -9.76
N VAL A 82 -4.22 10.73 -9.55
CA VAL A 82 -4.17 11.83 -8.57
C VAL A 82 -4.61 11.34 -7.20
N ASP A 83 -5.83 10.82 -7.06
CA ASP A 83 -6.33 10.40 -5.74
C ASP A 83 -5.69 9.09 -5.27
N GLY A 84 -5.22 8.27 -6.22
CA GLY A 84 -4.42 7.08 -5.96
C GLY A 84 -2.91 7.34 -5.91
N ALA A 85 -2.43 8.60 -5.89
CA ALA A 85 -1.00 8.92 -5.99
C ALA A 85 -0.14 8.23 -4.90
N GLN A 86 -0.70 8.00 -3.71
CA GLN A 86 -0.01 7.33 -2.60
C GLN A 86 0.05 5.80 -2.74
N LEU A 87 -0.70 5.21 -3.68
CA LEU A 87 -0.69 3.78 -3.93
C LEU A 87 0.52 3.40 -4.78
N ASP A 88 1.15 2.28 -4.42
CA ASP A 88 2.16 1.64 -5.24
C ASP A 88 1.55 1.05 -6.52
N ASP A 89 2.40 0.80 -7.52
CA ASP A 89 2.00 0.27 -8.82
C ASP A 89 1.22 -1.04 -8.71
N ALA A 90 1.61 -1.96 -7.81
CA ALA A 90 0.91 -3.23 -7.66
C ALA A 90 -0.51 -3.02 -7.11
N SER A 91 -0.70 -2.08 -6.18
CA SER A 91 -2.02 -1.68 -5.68
C SER A 91 -2.89 -1.06 -6.78
N LYS A 92 -2.33 -0.19 -7.63
CA LYS A 92 -3.06 0.41 -8.78
C LYS A 92 -3.41 -0.63 -9.85
N THR A 93 -2.50 -1.52 -10.20
CA THR A 93 -2.75 -2.64 -11.11
C THR A 93 -3.87 -3.54 -10.58
N ARG A 94 -3.84 -3.87 -9.28
CA ARG A 94 -4.91 -4.67 -8.65
C ARG A 94 -6.26 -3.96 -8.67
N LEU A 95 -6.29 -2.64 -8.46
CA LEU A 95 -7.50 -1.83 -8.58
C LEU A 95 -8.10 -1.94 -9.98
N LEU A 96 -7.29 -1.75 -11.04
CA LEU A 96 -7.75 -1.89 -12.42
C LEU A 96 -8.35 -3.27 -12.70
N VAL A 97 -7.63 -4.33 -12.36
CA VAL A 97 -8.08 -5.72 -12.61
C VAL A 97 -9.37 -6.03 -11.83
N THR A 98 -9.54 -5.46 -10.63
CA THR A 98 -10.77 -5.61 -9.83
C THR A 98 -11.96 -4.87 -10.44
N LYS A 99 -11.71 -3.86 -11.28
CA LYS A 99 -12.74 -3.10 -11.98
C LYS A 99 -13.16 -3.70 -13.32
N LEU A 100 -12.45 -4.69 -13.83
CA LEU A 100 -12.88 -5.43 -15.00
C LEU A 100 -14.05 -6.34 -14.63
N ASP A 101 -15.08 -6.43 -15.48
CA ASP A 101 -16.09 -7.47 -15.36
C ASP A 101 -15.44 -8.86 -15.58
N LYS A 102 -16.16 -9.91 -15.16
CA LYS A 102 -15.60 -11.27 -15.08
C LYS A 102 -14.93 -11.71 -16.38
N HIS A 103 -15.56 -11.43 -17.52
CA HIS A 103 -15.06 -11.86 -18.82
C HIS A 103 -13.76 -11.14 -19.21
N GLU A 104 -13.70 -9.83 -19.06
CA GLU A 104 -12.53 -9.02 -19.38
C GLU A 104 -11.36 -9.33 -18.44
N ALA A 105 -11.65 -9.59 -17.15
CA ALA A 105 -10.64 -10.01 -16.18
C ALA A 105 -10.00 -11.35 -16.55
N GLU A 106 -10.78 -12.32 -17.03
CA GLU A 106 -10.28 -13.61 -17.50
C GLU A 106 -9.42 -13.45 -18.77
N GLN A 107 -9.86 -12.64 -19.73
CA GLN A 107 -9.10 -12.35 -20.95
C GLN A 107 -7.75 -11.68 -20.64
N PHE A 108 -7.73 -10.69 -19.75
CA PHE A 108 -6.48 -10.07 -19.31
C PHE A 108 -5.54 -11.08 -18.63
N ARG A 109 -6.05 -11.92 -17.71
CA ARG A 109 -5.25 -12.95 -17.04
C ARG A 109 -4.64 -13.94 -18.03
N ASN A 110 -5.39 -14.35 -19.05
CA ASN A 110 -4.89 -15.24 -20.09
C ASN A 110 -3.80 -14.57 -20.94
N HIS A 111 -3.90 -13.26 -21.17
CA HIS A 111 -2.93 -12.49 -21.95
C HIS A 111 -1.56 -12.34 -21.26
N ILE A 112 -1.55 -12.20 -19.93
CA ILE A 112 -0.31 -11.98 -19.17
C ILE A 112 0.44 -13.28 -18.85
N LEU A 113 -0.13 -14.46 -19.12
CA LEU A 113 0.54 -15.74 -18.86
C LEU A 113 1.90 -15.83 -19.57
N PRO A 114 2.94 -16.38 -18.91
CA PRO A 114 2.92 -17.05 -17.61
C PRO A 114 3.04 -16.12 -16.38
N LYS A 115 3.03 -14.79 -16.56
CA LYS A 115 3.17 -13.80 -15.48
C LYS A 115 1.87 -13.65 -14.69
N MET A 116 1.99 -13.21 -13.44
CA MET A 116 0.88 -12.84 -12.56
C MET A 116 0.54 -11.35 -12.68
N PRO A 117 -0.71 -10.92 -12.39
CA PRO A 117 -1.07 -9.50 -12.42
C PRO A 117 -0.21 -8.62 -11.49
N ALA A 118 0.34 -9.19 -10.42
CA ALA A 118 1.23 -8.48 -9.50
C ALA A 118 2.65 -8.26 -10.05
N GLU A 119 3.02 -8.94 -11.13
CA GLU A 119 4.34 -8.85 -11.78
C GLU A 119 4.35 -7.85 -12.95
N VAL A 120 3.20 -7.24 -13.26
CA VAL A 120 3.05 -6.25 -14.32
C VAL A 120 2.85 -4.88 -13.68
N ASN A 121 3.62 -3.89 -14.13
CA ASN A 121 3.47 -2.52 -13.64
C ASN A 121 2.16 -1.88 -14.16
N PHE A 122 1.83 -0.72 -13.61
CA PHE A 122 0.56 -0.06 -13.88
C PHE A 122 0.43 0.38 -15.35
N GLU A 123 1.44 1.03 -15.90
CA GLU A 123 1.41 1.57 -17.26
C GLU A 123 1.36 0.46 -18.32
N ASP A 124 2.11 -0.63 -18.13
CA ASP A 124 2.06 -1.82 -18.99
C ASP A 124 0.68 -2.48 -18.95
N THR A 125 0.06 -2.54 -17.76
CA THR A 125 -1.30 -3.06 -17.60
C THR A 125 -2.31 -2.22 -18.38
N VAL A 126 -2.24 -0.89 -18.26
CA VAL A 126 -3.09 0.04 -19.02
C VAL A 126 -2.90 -0.16 -20.52
N ALA A 127 -1.66 -0.25 -20.99
CA ALA A 127 -1.36 -0.47 -22.41
C ALA A 127 -1.93 -1.80 -22.94
N MET A 128 -1.80 -2.88 -22.17
CA MET A 128 -2.38 -4.18 -22.53
C MET A 128 -3.90 -4.15 -22.56
N LEU A 129 -4.55 -3.54 -21.56
CA LEU A 129 -6.01 -3.43 -21.51
C LEU A 129 -6.56 -2.56 -22.64
N LYS A 130 -5.88 -1.46 -23.00
CA LYS A 130 -6.19 -0.70 -24.21
C LYS A 130 -6.09 -1.60 -25.44
N LYS A 131 -5.00 -2.37 -25.60
CA LYS A 131 -4.84 -3.25 -26.76
C LYS A 131 -5.94 -4.34 -26.87
N LEU A 132 -6.39 -4.88 -25.73
CA LEU A 132 -7.40 -5.94 -25.69
C LEU A 132 -8.82 -5.44 -25.93
N PHE A 133 -9.14 -4.21 -25.50
CA PHE A 133 -10.51 -3.72 -25.39
C PHE A 133 -10.69 -2.31 -25.96
N ASN A 134 -10.06 -1.99 -27.09
CA ASN A 134 -10.24 -0.70 -27.77
C ASN A 134 -11.31 -0.72 -28.86
#